data_AF-A0A2E7QAY1-F1
#
_entry.id   AF-A0A2E7QAY1-F1
#
_cell.length_a   1.000
_cell.length_b   1.000
_cell.length_c   1.000
_cell.angle_alpha   90.00
_cell.angle_beta   90.00
_cell.angle_gamma   90.00
#
_symmetry.space_group_name_H-M   'P 1'
#
loop_
_entity.id
_entity.type
_entity.pdbx_description
1 polymer ?
#
loop_
_entity_poly.entity_id
_entity_poly.type
_entity_poly.pdbx_seq_one_letter_code
_entity_poly.pdbx_strand_id
1 'polypeptide(L)'
;MSDKVVRKLLSRLEGYSFDEVPWVSPKPLSECRVAVVTTAGLNQEGNADWNPGDQGFTVLSGEERNFTLGHFSPNFDRTGWIVDSNIVIPLDRLDEMAAEGKIGSVAKTHISFMGAQPDHTLETIRLDTGPAAAKILLEDEVDVVLLTPV
;
A
#
# COMPACT_ATOMS: atom_id res chain seq x y z
N MET A 1 8.43 -15.00 -16.02
CA MET A 1 9.51 -15.82 -15.42
C MET A 1 8.89 -16.76 -14.39
N SER A 2 9.38 -17.99 -14.23
CA SER A 2 8.90 -18.85 -13.14
C SER A 2 9.26 -18.29 -11.76
N ASP A 3 8.44 -18.54 -10.74
CA ASP A 3 8.69 -18.09 -9.36
C ASP A 3 10.05 -18.49 -8.81
N LYS A 4 10.54 -19.68 -9.17
CA LYS A 4 11.88 -20.15 -8.76
C LYS A 4 13.00 -19.22 -9.24
N VAL A 5 12.86 -18.66 -10.45
CA VAL A 5 13.82 -17.73 -11.04
C VAL A 5 13.70 -16.37 -10.36
N VAL A 6 12.48 -15.86 -10.19
CA VAL A 6 12.22 -14.58 -9.50
C VAL A 6 12.77 -14.63 -8.07
N ARG A 7 12.45 -15.67 -7.30
CA ARG A 7 12.97 -15.86 -5.94
C ARG A 7 14.50 -15.87 -5.90
N LYS A 8 15.15 -16.54 -6.85
CA LYS A 8 16.62 -16.57 -6.91
C LYS A 8 17.20 -15.18 -7.20
N LEU A 9 16.60 -14.43 -8.13
CA LEU A 9 17.01 -13.07 -8.47
C LEU A 9 16.83 -12.14 -7.26
N LEU A 10 15.66 -12.17 -6.61
CA LEU A 10 15.33 -11.28 -5.52
C LEU A 10 16.00 -11.66 -4.18
N SER A 11 16.44 -12.92 -4.00
CA SER A 11 17.10 -13.36 -2.75
C SER A 11 18.40 -12.64 -2.39
N ARG A 12 18.95 -11.88 -3.34
CA ARG A 12 20.19 -11.11 -3.18
C ARG A 12 19.95 -9.60 -3.17
N LEU A 13 18.70 -9.15 -3.25
CA LEU A 13 18.42 -7.74 -3.03
C LEU A 13 18.75 -7.40 -1.58
N GLU A 14 19.60 -6.40 -1.42
CA GLU A 14 19.72 -5.70 -0.15
C GLU A 14 18.61 -4.65 -0.09
N GLY A 15 17.88 -4.63 1.00
CA GLY A 15 16.88 -3.58 1.24
C GLY A 15 17.58 -2.23 1.43
N TYR A 16 16.91 -1.15 1.06
CA TYR A 16 17.42 0.17 1.39
C TYR A 16 17.22 0.48 2.87
N SER A 17 18.27 0.95 3.54
CA SER A 17 18.21 1.51 4.89
C SER A 17 18.31 3.02 4.84
N PHE A 18 17.41 3.72 5.53
CA PHE A 18 17.57 5.15 5.78
C PHE A 18 18.59 5.35 6.90
N ASP A 19 19.49 6.33 6.73
CA ASP A 19 20.48 6.69 7.76
C ASP A 19 19.80 7.19 9.05
N GLU A 20 18.68 7.89 8.88
CA GLU A 20 17.82 8.34 9.97
C GLU A 20 16.45 7.67 9.88
N VAL A 21 16.02 7.09 11.01
CA VAL A 21 14.66 6.58 11.16
C VAL A 21 13.91 7.58 12.05
N PRO A 22 12.97 8.37 11.51
CA PRO A 22 12.24 9.38 12.28
C PRO A 22 11.19 8.70 13.17
N TRP A 23 11.66 7.98 14.18
CA TRP A 23 10.79 7.28 15.12
C TRP A 23 9.97 8.29 15.91
N VAL A 24 8.65 8.07 15.92
CA VAL A 24 7.70 8.84 16.72
C VAL A 24 7.04 7.93 17.75
N SER A 25 6.71 8.47 18.92
CA SER A 25 5.82 7.79 19.86
C SER A 25 4.38 8.08 19.46
N PRO A 26 3.62 7.10 18.93
CA PRO A 26 2.24 7.34 18.57
C PRO A 26 1.38 7.53 19.83
N LYS A 27 0.28 8.26 19.70
CA LYS A 27 -0.81 8.23 20.69
C LYS A 27 -1.43 6.82 20.77
N PRO A 28 -2.26 6.51 21.78
CA PRO A 28 -2.94 5.22 21.86
C PRO A 28 -3.68 4.90 20.56
N LEU A 29 -3.66 3.64 20.11
CA LEU A 29 -4.28 3.24 18.84
C LEU A 29 -5.76 3.63 18.75
N SER A 30 -6.49 3.55 19.87
CA SER A 30 -7.88 3.99 20.02
C SER A 30 -8.12 5.47 19.71
N GLU A 31 -7.06 6.26 19.56
CA GLU A 31 -7.10 7.67 19.17
C GLU A 31 -6.49 7.90 17.79
N CYS A 32 -5.87 6.89 17.19
CA CYS A 32 -5.21 6.95 15.88
C CYS A 32 -6.19 6.84 14.72
N ARG A 33 -5.95 7.64 13.67
CA ARG A 33 -6.49 7.46 12.33
C ARG A 33 -5.57 6.55 11.53
N VAL A 34 -6.13 5.48 10.97
CA VAL A 34 -5.38 4.43 10.27
C VAL A 34 -5.68 4.44 8.77
N ALA A 35 -4.64 4.47 7.94
CA ALA A 35 -4.75 4.29 6.48
C ALA A 35 -4.09 2.99 6.03
N VAL A 36 -4.47 2.50 4.85
CA VAL A 36 -3.77 1.41 4.17
C VAL A 36 -2.85 1.97 3.10
N VAL A 37 -1.64 1.41 3.02
CA VAL A 37 -0.77 1.57 1.85
C VAL A 37 -0.45 0.19 1.30
N THR A 38 -0.90 -0.09 0.08
CA THR A 38 -0.72 -1.39 -0.57
C THR A 38 0.21 -1.30 -1.78
N THR A 39 0.84 -2.41 -2.14
CA THR A 39 1.61 -2.52 -3.40
C THR A 39 0.85 -3.25 -4.50
N ALA A 40 -0.45 -3.48 -4.34
CA ALA A 40 -1.26 -4.25 -5.28
C ALA A 40 -1.66 -3.51 -6.56
N GLY A 41 -1.18 -2.29 -6.80
CA GLY A 41 -1.56 -1.52 -7.98
C GLY A 41 -3.08 -1.34 -8.11
N LEU A 42 -3.80 -1.18 -6.99
CA LEU A 42 -5.22 -0.88 -6.98
C LEU A 42 -5.50 0.48 -7.61
N ASN A 43 -6.69 0.61 -8.19
CA ASN A 43 -7.27 1.88 -8.63
C ASN A 43 -8.76 1.92 -8.31
N GLN A 44 -9.34 3.10 -8.37
CA GLN A 44 -10.78 3.32 -8.47
C GLN A 44 -11.08 3.92 -9.85
N GLU A 45 -12.32 3.78 -10.32
CA GLU A 45 -12.76 4.28 -11.64
C GLU A 45 -12.19 3.53 -12.87
N GLY A 46 -11.52 2.39 -12.69
CA GLY A 46 -11.11 1.50 -13.78
C GLY A 46 -9.88 1.94 -14.59
N ASN A 47 -9.20 3.03 -14.18
CA ASN A 47 -8.05 3.59 -14.88
C ASN A 47 -6.69 3.12 -14.32
N ALA A 48 -6.51 1.80 -14.18
CA ALA A 48 -5.22 1.24 -13.79
C ALA A 48 -4.36 0.89 -15.00
N ASP A 49 -3.98 1.86 -15.83
CA ASP A 49 -3.04 1.63 -16.93
C ASP A 49 -1.60 1.59 -16.40
N TRP A 50 -1.33 0.62 -15.52
CA TRP A 50 0.00 0.43 -14.98
C TRP A 50 0.91 -0.22 -16.02
N ASN A 51 2.00 0.46 -16.33
CA ASN A 51 3.05 -0.04 -17.17
C ASN A 51 4.14 -0.74 -16.32
N PRO A 52 4.88 -1.70 -16.92
CA PRO A 52 6.01 -2.31 -16.26
C PRO A 52 7.03 -1.25 -15.78
N GLY A 53 7.27 -1.21 -14.48
CA GLY A 53 8.23 -0.28 -13.87
C GLY A 53 7.65 1.08 -13.48
N ASP A 54 6.34 1.28 -13.54
CA ASP A 54 5.72 2.48 -13.00
C ASP A 54 6.01 2.62 -11.51
N GLN A 55 6.66 3.72 -11.13
CA GLN A 55 7.06 4.02 -9.74
C GLN A 55 6.09 5.02 -9.07
N GLY A 56 4.92 5.23 -9.67
CA GLY A 56 3.86 6.10 -9.13
C GLY A 56 2.98 5.43 -8.09
N PHE A 57 1.97 6.17 -7.63
CA PHE A 57 0.91 5.67 -6.78
C PHE A 57 -0.45 6.24 -7.22
N THR A 58 -1.50 5.62 -6.73
CA THR A 58 -2.88 6.06 -6.88
C THR A 58 -3.44 6.39 -5.51
N VAL A 59 -4.28 7.42 -5.47
CA VAL A 59 -5.01 7.80 -4.26
C VAL A 59 -6.34 7.08 -4.30
N LEU A 60 -6.68 6.43 -3.20
CA LEU A 60 -7.89 5.64 -3.06
C LEU A 60 -8.81 6.26 -2.01
N SER A 61 -10.06 6.51 -2.37
CA SER A 61 -11.15 6.81 -1.46
C SER A 61 -11.51 5.57 -0.64
N GLY A 62 -11.45 5.70 0.67
CA GLY A 62 -11.99 4.76 1.65
C GLY A 62 -13.49 4.90 1.85
N GLU A 63 -14.22 5.65 1.02
CA GLU A 63 -15.69 5.68 1.03
C GLU A 63 -16.26 4.79 -0.09
N GLU A 64 -15.62 4.80 -1.26
CA GLU A 64 -16.04 3.99 -2.41
C GLU A 64 -15.31 2.64 -2.43
N ARG A 65 -15.98 1.51 -2.16
CA ARG A 65 -15.34 0.16 -2.19
C ARG A 65 -15.17 -0.41 -3.61
N ASN A 66 -15.15 0.43 -4.64
CA ASN A 66 -15.10 0.08 -6.07
C ASN A 66 -13.67 -0.10 -6.60
N PHE A 67 -12.86 -0.89 -5.89
CA PHE A 67 -11.46 -1.10 -6.25
C PHE A 67 -11.29 -2.06 -7.44
N THR A 68 -10.36 -1.72 -8.34
CA THR A 68 -9.88 -2.58 -9.42
C THR A 68 -8.44 -3.00 -9.16
N LEU A 69 -8.16 -4.30 -9.20
CA LEU A 69 -6.81 -4.83 -9.06
C LEU A 69 -6.04 -4.71 -10.39
N GLY A 70 -5.02 -3.86 -10.42
CA GLY A 70 -4.19 -3.60 -11.59
C GLY A 70 -2.76 -4.15 -11.51
N HIS A 71 -2.42 -4.96 -10.50
CA HIS A 71 -1.04 -5.41 -10.29
C HIS A 71 -0.43 -6.09 -11.52
N PHE A 72 0.72 -5.56 -11.98
CA PHE A 72 1.37 -5.96 -13.22
C PHE A 72 1.99 -7.37 -13.16
N SER A 73 2.44 -7.81 -11.98
CA SER A 73 3.11 -9.10 -11.86
C SER A 73 2.15 -10.26 -12.20
N PRO A 74 2.56 -11.21 -13.07
CA PRO A 74 1.78 -12.41 -13.30
C PRO A 74 2.00 -13.47 -12.19
N ASN A 75 2.92 -13.24 -11.26
CA ASN A 75 3.42 -14.24 -10.30
C ASN A 75 2.73 -14.23 -8.94
N PHE A 76 1.65 -13.47 -8.76
CA PHE A 76 0.85 -13.50 -7.54
C PHE A 76 -0.55 -14.07 -7.82
N ASP A 77 -1.10 -14.73 -6.81
CA ASP A 77 -2.41 -15.35 -6.87
C ASP A 77 -3.53 -14.30 -6.71
N ARG A 78 -4.36 -14.18 -7.75
CA ARG A 78 -5.50 -13.24 -7.76
C ARG A 78 -6.75 -13.82 -7.11
N THR A 79 -6.80 -15.12 -6.85
CA THR A 79 -7.97 -15.76 -6.27
C THR A 79 -8.29 -15.20 -4.88
N GLY A 80 -7.27 -14.90 -4.08
CA GLY A 80 -7.43 -14.25 -2.78
C GLY A 80 -8.21 -12.94 -2.89
N TRP A 81 -7.80 -12.03 -3.79
CA TRP A 81 -8.51 -10.78 -4.05
C TRP A 81 -9.95 -10.99 -4.52
N ILE A 82 -10.17 -11.95 -5.42
CA ILE A 82 -11.50 -12.25 -5.97
C ILE A 82 -12.44 -12.76 -4.87
N VAL A 83 -11.93 -13.52 -3.91
CA VAL A 83 -12.71 -14.09 -2.80
C VAL A 83 -12.92 -13.08 -1.69
N ASP A 84 -11.88 -12.32 -1.32
CA ASP A 84 -11.93 -11.31 -0.26
C ASP A 84 -10.92 -10.19 -0.53
N SER A 85 -11.44 -8.99 -0.82
CA SER A 85 -10.62 -7.80 -1.03
C SER A 85 -9.84 -7.39 0.22
N ASN A 86 -10.27 -7.80 1.42
CA ASN A 86 -9.60 -7.46 2.67
C ASN A 86 -8.20 -8.09 2.79
N ILE A 87 -7.85 -9.07 1.95
CA ILE A 87 -6.48 -9.61 1.89
C ILE A 87 -5.49 -8.54 1.39
N VAL A 88 -5.96 -7.61 0.56
CA VAL A 88 -5.13 -6.58 -0.06
C VAL A 88 -5.40 -5.20 0.56
N ILE A 89 -6.67 -4.87 0.81
CA ILE A 89 -7.10 -3.58 1.34
C ILE A 89 -8.15 -3.81 2.46
N PRO A 90 -7.72 -4.10 3.70
CA PRO A 90 -8.56 -4.58 4.80
C PRO A 90 -9.48 -3.50 5.42
N LEU A 91 -10.17 -2.69 4.62
CA LEU A 91 -10.99 -1.59 5.13
C LEU A 91 -12.14 -2.08 5.99
N ASP A 92 -12.80 -3.19 5.63
CA ASP A 92 -13.92 -3.70 6.42
C ASP A 92 -13.44 -4.14 7.81
N ARG A 93 -12.25 -4.74 7.89
CA ARG A 93 -11.63 -5.14 9.17
C ARG A 93 -11.20 -3.91 9.99
N LEU A 94 -10.75 -2.85 9.33
CA LEU A 94 -10.43 -1.59 10.02
C LEU A 94 -11.69 -0.88 10.51
N ASP A 95 -12.78 -0.90 9.73
CA ASP A 95 -14.08 -0.35 10.11
C ASP A 95 -14.64 -1.08 11.35
N GLU A 96 -14.52 -2.42 11.40
CA GLU A 96 -14.84 -3.22 12.59
C GLU A 96 -13.99 -2.82 13.80
N MET A 97 -12.68 -2.66 13.62
CA MET A 97 -11.78 -2.24 14.71
C MET A 97 -12.10 -0.83 15.24
N ALA A 98 -12.52 0.08 14.36
CA ALA A 98 -12.96 1.42 14.75
C ALA A 98 -14.28 1.35 15.52
N ALA A 99 -15.25 0.55 15.05
CA ALA A 99 -16.52 0.34 15.74
C ALA A 99 -16.34 -0.29 17.14
N GLU A 100 -15.33 -1.15 17.32
CA GLU A 100 -14.93 -1.73 18.60
C GLU A 100 -14.10 -0.78 19.49
N GLY A 101 -13.72 0.40 18.99
CA GLY A 101 -12.87 1.37 19.70
C GLY A 101 -11.41 0.94 19.85
N LYS A 102 -10.96 -0.06 19.10
CA LYS A 102 -9.55 -0.51 19.08
C LYS A 102 -8.66 0.48 18.34
N ILE A 103 -9.21 1.14 17.33
CA ILE A 103 -8.60 2.29 16.65
C ILE A 103 -9.53 3.50 16.74
N GLY A 104 -8.99 4.71 16.57
CA GLY A 104 -9.80 5.92 16.61
C GLY A 104 -10.68 6.10 15.38
N SER A 105 -10.12 5.93 14.19
CA SER A 105 -10.87 5.97 12.93
C SER A 105 -10.12 5.33 11.77
N VAL A 106 -10.83 5.03 10.70
CA VAL A 106 -10.24 4.71 9.39
C VAL A 106 -10.10 6.00 8.59
N ALA A 107 -8.97 6.19 7.94
CA ALA A 107 -8.72 7.34 7.07
C ALA A 107 -9.65 7.32 5.85
N LYS A 108 -9.95 8.50 5.29
CA LYS A 108 -10.68 8.58 4.02
C LYS A 108 -9.78 8.31 2.83
N THR A 109 -8.48 8.50 3.01
CA THR A 109 -7.49 8.40 1.95
C THR A 109 -6.56 7.22 2.19
N HIS A 110 -6.38 6.41 1.15
CA HIS A 110 -5.44 5.30 1.12
C HIS A 110 -4.56 5.40 -0.12
N ILE A 111 -3.45 4.68 -0.14
CA ILE A 111 -2.49 4.73 -1.25
C ILE A 111 -2.27 3.33 -1.82
N SER A 112 -2.18 3.24 -3.14
CA SER A 112 -1.66 2.04 -3.79
C SER A 112 -0.50 2.35 -4.71
N PHE A 113 0.62 1.66 -4.49
CA PHE A 113 1.75 1.62 -5.42
C PHE A 113 1.65 0.40 -6.34
N MET A 114 2.39 0.42 -7.45
CA MET A 114 2.71 -0.80 -8.20
C MET A 114 3.87 -1.54 -7.52
N GLY A 115 3.66 -2.77 -7.05
CA GLY A 115 4.69 -3.57 -6.36
C GLY A 115 5.70 -4.25 -7.29
N ALA A 116 5.34 -4.45 -8.56
CA ALA A 116 6.17 -5.11 -9.56
C ALA A 116 7.30 -4.18 -10.08
N GLN A 117 8.27 -3.87 -9.22
CA GLN A 117 9.37 -2.95 -9.50
C GLN A 117 10.62 -3.68 -10.05
N PRO A 118 11.00 -3.46 -11.33
CA PRO A 118 12.20 -4.04 -11.91
C PRO A 118 13.49 -3.29 -11.53
N ASP A 119 13.38 -1.98 -11.25
CA ASP A 119 14.47 -1.20 -10.69
C ASP A 119 14.43 -1.33 -9.16
N HIS A 120 15.48 -1.90 -8.62
CA HIS A 120 15.61 -2.21 -7.20
C HIS A 120 16.30 -1.12 -6.39
N THR A 121 16.76 -0.04 -7.03
CA THR A 121 17.23 1.16 -6.32
C THR A 121 16.07 1.91 -5.67
N LEU A 122 14.89 1.83 -6.31
CA LEU A 122 13.64 2.47 -5.92
C LEU A 122 13.81 3.99 -5.69
N GLU A 123 14.72 4.62 -6.42
CA GLU A 123 15.11 6.02 -6.18
C GLU A 123 13.91 6.97 -6.29
N THR A 124 13.12 6.85 -7.36
CA THR A 124 11.88 7.65 -7.53
C THR A 124 10.89 7.43 -6.40
N ILE A 125 10.69 6.18 -5.98
CA ILE A 125 9.78 5.88 -4.85
C ILE A 125 10.28 6.51 -3.57
N ARG A 126 11.60 6.47 -3.34
CA ARG A 126 12.17 6.95 -2.08
C ARG A 126 12.29 8.46 -2.00
N LEU A 127 12.61 9.11 -3.12
CA LEU A 127 12.95 10.53 -3.16
C LEU A 127 11.80 11.41 -3.64
N ASP A 128 10.79 10.84 -4.33
CA ASP A 128 9.69 11.60 -4.93
C ASP A 128 8.31 11.04 -4.54
N THR A 129 7.92 9.88 -5.08
CA THR A 129 6.52 9.42 -4.99
C THR A 129 6.14 8.92 -3.60
N GLY A 130 7.06 8.33 -2.83
CA GLY A 130 6.89 7.98 -1.42
C GLY A 130 6.68 9.21 -0.53
N PRO A 131 7.58 10.21 -0.56
CA PRO A 131 7.36 11.49 0.12
C PRO A 131 6.06 12.20 -0.29
N ALA A 132 5.70 12.18 -1.58
CA ALA A 132 4.44 12.76 -2.07
C ALA A 132 3.20 12.02 -1.51
N ALA A 133 3.21 10.69 -1.51
CA ALA A 133 2.16 9.87 -0.88
C ALA A 133 2.06 10.12 0.63
N ALA A 134 3.20 10.19 1.32
CA ALA A 134 3.25 10.49 2.75
C ALA A 134 2.65 11.87 3.06
N LYS A 135 2.93 12.88 2.22
CA LYS A 135 2.34 14.22 2.38
C LYS A 135 0.81 14.19 2.31
N ILE A 136 0.24 13.45 1.36
CA ILE A 136 -1.22 13.30 1.24
C ILE A 136 -1.82 12.67 2.51
N LEU A 137 -1.18 11.62 3.04
CA LEU A 137 -1.65 10.97 4.27
C LEU A 137 -1.52 11.87 5.50
N LEU A 138 -0.46 12.67 5.58
CA LEU A 138 -0.29 13.67 6.64
C LEU A 138 -1.36 14.77 6.56
N GLU A 139 -1.74 15.20 5.36
CA GLU A 139 -2.84 16.16 5.14
C GLU A 139 -4.21 15.59 5.56
N ASP A 140 -4.41 14.27 5.50
CA ASP A 140 -5.58 13.54 6.05
C ASP A 140 -5.42 13.19 7.55
N GLU A 141 -4.41 13.75 8.22
CA GLU A 141 -4.08 13.54 9.64
C GLU A 141 -3.94 12.04 10.00
N VAL A 142 -3.39 11.23 9.09
CA VAL A 142 -3.13 9.82 9.34
C VAL A 142 -2.00 9.68 10.35
N ASP A 143 -2.24 8.89 11.40
CA ASP A 143 -1.26 8.61 12.45
C ASP A 143 -0.51 7.30 12.20
N VAL A 144 -1.20 6.32 11.60
CA VAL A 144 -0.68 4.96 11.41
C VAL A 144 -1.01 4.47 10.01
N VAL A 145 -0.02 3.86 9.36
CA VAL A 145 -0.20 3.16 8.09
C VAL A 145 -0.11 1.65 8.32
N LEU A 146 -1.09 0.92 7.81
CA LEU A 146 -1.01 -0.52 7.62
C LEU A 146 -0.45 -0.81 6.22
N LEU A 147 0.74 -1.42 6.16
CA LEU A 147 1.37 -1.83 4.91
C LEU A 147 0.88 -3.21 4.49
N THR A 148 0.32 -3.33 3.28
CA THR A 148 -0.12 -4.61 2.70
C THR A 148 0.65 -4.91 1.40
N PRO A 149 1.74 -5.68 1.50
CA PRO A 149 2.54 -6.04 0.33
C PRO A 149 1.86 -7.14 -0.51
N VAL A 150 1.90 -6.97 -1.82
CA VAL A 150 1.40 -7.85 -2.89
C VAL A 150 2.41 -7.86 -4.03
#